data_AF-A0A1Y1W6W6-F1
#
_entry.id   AF-A0A1Y1W6W6-F1
#
_cell.length_a   1.000
_cell.length_b   1.000
_cell.length_c   1.000
_cell.angle_alpha   90.00
_cell.angle_beta   90.00
_cell.angle_gamma   90.00
#
_symmetry.space_group_name_H-M   'P 1'
#
loop_
_entity.id
_entity.type
_entity.pdbx_description
1 polymer ?
#
loop_
_entity_poly.entity_id
_entity_poly.type
_entity_poly.pdbx_seq_one_letter_code
_entity_poly.pdbx_strand_id
1 'polypeptide(L)'
;MILEHILGALQRPIGSATFWPVITLVVAVYVARLIRHAFFTPLARIPRPFMNRLSNLPLMYKLFCGQYHSYSTELHEKYGEVVRIGHDHISLSSTSDTRLVLATHAFRKGRMYEDIVNCGAVLDTFSTTDPEINKLRRRQIGDAFSMRTMCNVESLVVDTGVSSLMNTWDSDISKQGEAARVNYFYSFHCMATTSSASCSLVQDLPL
;
A
#
# COMPACT_ATOMS: atom_id res chain seq x y z
N MET A 1 -58.95 -18.53 -9.69
CA MET A 1 -59.28 -17.09 -9.64
C MET A 1 -58.22 -16.25 -8.92
N ILE A 2 -57.72 -16.66 -7.74
CA ILE A 2 -56.64 -15.93 -7.02
C ILE A 2 -55.27 -16.13 -7.68
N LEU A 3 -54.99 -17.31 -8.24
CA LEU A 3 -53.69 -17.65 -8.85
C LEU A 3 -53.42 -16.88 -10.16
N GLU A 4 -54.46 -16.67 -10.99
CA GLU A 4 -54.43 -15.85 -12.21
C GLU A 4 -54.14 -14.37 -11.90
N HIS A 5 -54.65 -13.86 -10.77
CA HIS A 5 -54.42 -12.49 -10.32
C HIS A 5 -52.98 -12.23 -9.87
N ILE A 6 -52.31 -13.25 -9.32
CA ILE A 6 -50.92 -13.16 -8.85
C ILE A 6 -49.94 -13.29 -10.03
N LEU A 7 -50.23 -14.18 -10.99
CA LEU A 7 -49.45 -14.32 -12.22
C LEU A 7 -49.52 -13.05 -13.10
N GLY A 8 -50.68 -12.39 -13.17
CA GLY A 8 -50.83 -11.11 -13.87
C GLY A 8 -50.09 -9.92 -13.23
N ALA A 9 -49.76 -9.99 -11.94
CA ALA A 9 -48.98 -8.94 -11.25
C ALA A 9 -47.47 -9.04 -11.51
N LEU A 10 -46.96 -10.26 -11.74
CA LEU A 10 -45.57 -10.55 -12.08
C LEU A 10 -45.24 -10.27 -13.56
N GLN A 11 -46.25 -10.18 -14.42
CA GLN A 11 -46.09 -9.93 -15.85
C GLN A 11 -46.32 -8.47 -16.25
N ARG A 12 -46.43 -7.55 -15.28
CA ARG A 12 -46.49 -6.11 -15.58
C ARG A 12 -45.12 -5.67 -16.11
N PRO A 13 -45.02 -5.14 -17.34
CA PRO A 13 -43.77 -4.59 -17.83
C PRO A 13 -43.34 -3.51 -16.84
N ILE A 14 -42.11 -3.61 -16.35
CA ILE A 14 -41.51 -2.59 -15.49
C ILE A 14 -41.46 -1.33 -16.34
N GLY A 15 -42.47 -0.47 -16.23
CA GLY A 15 -42.56 0.74 -17.02
C GLY A 15 -41.47 1.72 -16.59
N SER A 16 -40.98 2.53 -17.51
CA SER A 16 -40.01 3.63 -17.27
C SER A 16 -40.37 4.53 -16.06
N ALA A 17 -41.65 4.59 -15.70
CA ALA A 17 -42.19 5.37 -14.60
C ALA A 17 -41.80 4.88 -13.19
N THR A 18 -41.44 3.61 -13.00
CA THR A 18 -40.97 3.09 -11.68
C THR A 18 -39.45 3.12 -11.54
N PHE A 19 -38.70 3.20 -12.64
CA PHE A 19 -37.23 3.27 -12.61
C PHE A 19 -36.73 4.62 -12.09
N TRP A 20 -37.29 5.73 -12.56
CA TRP A 20 -36.87 7.07 -12.15
C TRP A 20 -36.99 7.34 -10.64
N PRO A 21 -38.14 7.05 -9.98
CA PRO A 21 -38.25 7.26 -8.54
C PRO A 21 -37.30 6.37 -7.73
N VAL A 22 -37.09 5.11 -8.14
CA VAL A 22 -36.12 4.21 -7.49
C VAL A 22 -34.70 4.74 -7.62
N ILE A 23 -34.31 5.21 -8.81
CA ILE A 23 -32.99 5.84 -9.03
C ILE A 23 -32.85 7.09 -8.16
N THR A 24 -33.85 7.98 -8.13
CA THR A 24 -33.80 9.20 -7.31
C THR A 24 -33.70 8.88 -5.82
N LEU A 25 -34.41 7.85 -5.33
CA LEU A 25 -34.34 7.40 -3.95
C LEU A 25 -32.95 6.84 -3.61
N VAL A 26 -32.38 6.01 -4.48
CA VAL A 26 -31.03 5.45 -4.30
C VAL A 26 -29.99 6.57 -4.26
N VAL A 27 -30.07 7.54 -5.18
CA VAL A 27 -29.18 8.70 -5.21
C VAL A 27 -29.36 9.55 -3.95
N ALA A 28 -30.60 9.84 -3.52
CA ALA A 28 -30.87 10.61 -2.32
C ALA A 28 -30.31 9.93 -1.06
N VAL A 29 -30.51 8.62 -0.91
CA VAL A 29 -29.96 7.83 0.21
C VAL A 29 -28.42 7.84 0.18
N TYR A 30 -27.83 7.69 -1.00
CA TYR A 30 -26.38 7.74 -1.16
C TYR A 30 -25.80 9.11 -0.77
N VAL A 31 -26.38 10.19 -1.27
CA VAL A 31 -25.99 11.57 -0.93
C VAL A 31 -26.18 11.84 0.56
N ALA A 32 -27.29 11.42 1.15
CA ALA A 32 -27.54 11.56 2.58
C ALA A 32 -26.47 10.82 3.42
N ARG A 33 -26.06 9.62 2.99
CA ARG A 33 -24.95 8.88 3.62
C ARG A 33 -23.63 9.62 3.49
N LEU A 34 -23.30 10.16 2.33
CA LEU A 34 -22.07 10.94 2.13
C LEU A 34 -22.05 12.17 3.04
N ILE A 35 -23.15 12.93 3.11
CA ILE A 35 -23.27 14.10 3.99
C ILE A 35 -23.13 13.68 5.46
N ARG A 36 -23.80 12.59 5.87
CA ARG A 36 -23.65 12.06 7.23
C ARG A 36 -22.20 11.70 7.56
N HIS A 37 -21.52 10.99 6.66
CA HIS A 37 -20.12 10.61 6.83
C HIS A 37 -19.17 11.82 6.82
N ALA A 38 -19.48 12.84 6.04
CA ALA A 38 -18.72 14.06 5.91
C ALA A 38 -18.79 14.95 7.17
N PHE A 39 -19.98 15.12 7.75
CA PHE A 39 -20.24 16.15 8.76
C PHE A 39 -20.57 15.61 10.16
N PHE A 40 -21.22 14.45 10.26
CA PHE A 40 -21.78 13.94 11.51
C PHE A 40 -20.99 12.78 12.12
N THR A 41 -19.78 12.52 11.60
CA THR A 41 -18.87 11.50 12.14
C THR A 41 -17.85 12.12 13.10
N PRO A 42 -17.30 11.34 14.05
CA PRO A 42 -16.19 11.82 14.89
C PRO A 42 -14.98 12.27 14.05
N LEU A 43 -14.81 11.71 12.85
CA LEU A 43 -13.78 12.13 11.88
C LEU A 43 -13.99 13.56 11.36
N ALA A 44 -15.13 14.19 11.61
CA ALA A 44 -15.41 15.55 11.16
C ALA A 44 -14.64 16.62 11.96
N ARG A 45 -14.19 16.28 13.18
CA ARG A 45 -13.42 17.14 14.09
C ARG A 45 -11.96 17.30 13.69
N ILE A 46 -11.44 16.37 12.88
CA ILE A 46 -10.06 16.37 12.41
C ILE A 46 -9.90 17.48 11.36
N PRO A 47 -8.84 18.30 11.45
CA PRO A 47 -8.62 19.39 10.52
C PRO A 47 -8.39 18.84 9.09
N ARG A 48 -8.96 19.53 8.10
CA ARG A 48 -9.06 19.00 6.73
C ARG A 48 -9.39 20.06 5.68
N PRO A 49 -8.93 19.87 4.44
CA PRO A 49 -9.46 20.56 3.27
C PRO A 49 -10.94 20.24 3.02
N PHE A 50 -11.67 21.18 2.41
CA PHE A 50 -13.08 21.00 2.08
C PHE A 50 -13.32 19.84 1.10
N MET A 51 -12.48 19.69 0.06
CA MET A 51 -12.65 18.63 -0.94
C MET A 51 -12.48 17.22 -0.35
N ASN A 52 -11.61 17.09 0.65
CA ASN A 52 -11.31 15.82 1.33
C ASN A 52 -12.45 15.38 2.27
N ARG A 53 -13.42 16.26 2.55
CA ARG A 53 -14.61 15.92 3.32
C ARG A 53 -15.55 15.00 2.54
N LEU A 54 -15.64 15.22 1.23
CA LEU A 54 -16.66 14.60 0.37
C LEU A 54 -16.12 13.43 -0.44
N SER A 55 -14.84 13.45 -0.81
CA SER A 55 -14.28 12.42 -1.70
C SER A 55 -12.78 12.21 -1.48
N ASN A 56 -12.29 11.06 -1.95
CA ASN A 56 -10.85 10.77 -2.07
C ASN A 56 -10.27 11.26 -3.40
N LEU A 57 -11.02 11.99 -4.23
CA LEU A 57 -10.55 12.41 -5.56
C LEU A 57 -9.24 13.22 -5.51
N PRO A 58 -9.05 14.20 -4.60
CA PRO A 58 -7.79 14.94 -4.52
C PRO A 58 -6.61 14.02 -4.18
N LEU A 59 -6.82 13.11 -3.24
CA LEU A 59 -5.83 12.13 -2.81
C LEU A 59 -5.44 11.19 -3.96
N MET A 60 -6.43 10.61 -4.64
CA MET A 60 -6.21 9.71 -5.77
C MET A 60 -5.48 10.43 -6.91
N TYR A 61 -5.92 11.63 -7.27
CA TYR A 61 -5.25 12.43 -8.30
C TYR A 61 -3.77 12.68 -7.97
N LYS A 62 -3.47 13.11 -6.73
CA LYS A 62 -2.09 13.34 -6.28
C LYS A 62 -1.27 12.06 -6.21
N LEU A 63 -1.89 10.92 -5.88
CA LEU A 63 -1.26 9.60 -5.92
C LEU A 63 -0.90 9.20 -7.36
N PHE A 64 -1.83 9.35 -8.31
CA PHE A 64 -1.59 9.05 -9.73
C PHE A 64 -0.51 9.94 -10.34
N CYS A 65 -0.41 11.21 -9.93
CA CYS A 65 0.64 12.11 -10.38
C CYS A 65 1.99 11.91 -9.65
N GLY A 66 2.09 10.99 -8.69
CA GLY A 66 3.31 10.78 -7.90
C GLY A 66 3.62 11.92 -6.91
N GLN A 67 2.65 12.79 -6.64
CA GLN A 67 2.81 13.98 -5.77
C GLN A 67 2.24 13.77 -4.36
N TYR A 68 1.98 12.52 -3.96
CA TYR A 68 1.41 12.21 -2.65
C TYR A 68 2.25 12.77 -1.49
N HIS A 69 3.58 12.66 -1.57
CA HIS A 69 4.48 13.11 -0.51
C HIS A 69 4.42 14.61 -0.29
N SER A 70 4.52 15.41 -1.37
CA SER A 70 4.38 16.86 -1.30
C SER A 70 3.00 17.26 -0.79
N TYR A 71 1.93 16.62 -1.29
CA TYR A 71 0.57 16.88 -0.85
C TYR A 71 0.36 16.60 0.65
N SER A 72 0.90 15.49 1.16
CA SER A 72 0.83 15.17 2.59
C SER A 72 1.59 16.20 3.44
N THR A 73 2.76 16.62 2.97
CA THR A 73 3.63 17.59 3.69
C THR A 73 2.94 18.95 3.79
N GLU A 74 2.44 19.49 2.67
CA GLU A 74 1.71 20.77 2.63
C GLU A 74 0.49 20.76 3.56
N LEU A 75 -0.21 19.62 3.65
CA LEU A 75 -1.35 19.46 4.53
C LEU A 75 -0.95 19.45 6.00
N HIS A 76 0.12 18.75 6.36
CA HIS A 76 0.62 18.74 7.73
C HIS A 76 1.17 20.10 8.16
N GLU A 77 1.83 20.84 7.27
CA GLU A 77 2.27 22.22 7.53
C GLU A 77 1.08 23.15 7.81
N LYS A 78 -0.02 23.00 7.08
CA LYS A 78 -1.18 23.88 7.20
C LYS A 78 -2.13 23.53 8.34
N TYR A 79 -2.33 22.25 8.62
CA TYR A 79 -3.37 21.76 9.53
C TYR A 79 -2.82 21.07 10.79
N GLY A 80 -1.51 20.83 10.86
CA GLY A 80 -0.83 20.26 12.02
C GLY A 80 -0.51 18.76 11.88
N GLU A 81 -0.23 18.10 13.00
CA GLU A 81 0.30 16.73 13.02
C GLU A 81 -0.71 15.64 12.61
N VAL A 82 -2.01 15.91 12.75
CA VAL A 82 -3.09 14.97 12.43
C VAL A 82 -4.04 15.61 11.44
N VAL A 83 -4.05 15.10 10.20
CA VAL A 83 -4.81 15.71 9.10
C VAL A 83 -5.57 14.67 8.32
N ARG A 84 -6.80 14.99 7.95
CA ARG A 84 -7.63 14.12 7.12
C ARG A 84 -7.37 14.40 5.62
N ILE A 85 -6.66 13.47 4.99
CA ILE A 85 -6.22 13.52 3.58
C ILE A 85 -7.28 12.97 2.60
N GLY A 86 -8.27 12.22 3.10
CA GLY A 86 -9.38 11.70 2.32
C GLY A 86 -10.68 11.62 3.14
N HIS A 87 -11.77 11.18 2.53
CA HIS A 87 -13.04 11.03 3.25
C HIS A 87 -12.97 9.95 4.34
N ASP A 88 -12.08 8.98 4.22
CA ASP A 88 -11.87 7.86 5.15
C ASP A 88 -10.38 7.67 5.51
N HIS A 89 -9.51 8.60 5.09
CA HIS A 89 -8.06 8.52 5.29
C HIS A 89 -7.57 9.64 6.21
N ILE A 90 -6.82 9.26 7.25
CA ILE A 90 -6.18 10.17 8.20
C ILE A 90 -4.67 9.93 8.12
N SER A 91 -3.93 11.02 7.99
CA SER A 91 -2.47 11.03 8.03
C SER A 91 -2.00 11.51 9.40
N LEU A 92 -0.99 10.84 9.93
CA LEU A 92 -0.35 11.13 11.22
C LEU A 92 1.12 11.45 10.96
N SER A 93 1.59 12.57 11.48
CA SER A 93 2.99 13.00 11.38
C SER A 93 3.76 12.86 12.71
N SER A 94 3.04 12.68 13.83
CA SER A 94 3.64 12.61 15.16
C SER A 94 4.18 11.23 15.50
N THR A 95 5.43 11.14 15.98
CA THR A 95 6.05 9.86 16.33
C THR A 95 5.30 9.12 17.44
N SER A 96 4.73 9.84 18.42
CA SER A 96 3.94 9.24 19.51
C SER A 96 2.68 8.56 18.99
N ASP A 97 1.96 9.24 18.09
CA ASP A 97 0.70 8.76 17.54
C ASP A 97 0.93 7.59 16.59
N THR A 98 1.95 7.68 15.75
CA THR A 98 2.36 6.56 14.89
C THR A 98 2.74 5.34 15.73
N ARG A 99 3.48 5.52 16.83
CA ARG A 99 3.83 4.42 17.73
C ARG A 99 2.59 3.82 18.40
N LEU A 100 1.65 4.64 18.85
CA LEU A 100 0.40 4.17 19.47
C LEU A 100 -0.39 3.26 18.51
N VAL A 101 -0.53 3.69 17.25
CA VAL A 101 -1.24 2.92 16.22
C VAL A 101 -0.51 1.64 15.87
N LEU A 102 0.82 1.69 15.68
CA LEU A 102 1.61 0.52 15.25
C LEU A 102 1.92 -0.47 16.38
N ALA A 103 1.88 -0.04 17.65
CA ALA A 103 2.14 -0.90 18.79
C ALA A 103 0.98 -1.88 19.10
N THR A 104 -0.21 -1.64 18.53
CA THR A 104 -1.42 -2.41 18.86
C THR A 104 -1.90 -3.20 17.65
N HIS A 105 -2.27 -4.46 17.84
CA HIS A 105 -2.91 -5.30 16.80
C HIS A 105 -4.39 -4.95 16.53
N ALA A 106 -4.92 -3.92 17.21
CA ALA A 106 -6.28 -3.43 17.02
C ALA A 106 -6.47 -2.76 15.65
N PHE A 107 -5.40 -2.16 15.11
CA PHE A 107 -5.40 -1.54 13.79
C PHE A 107 -4.85 -2.52 12.77
N ARG A 108 -5.76 -3.22 12.08
CA ARG A 108 -5.40 -4.08 10.95
C ARG A 108 -5.02 -3.23 9.73
N LYS A 109 -4.21 -3.80 8.85
CA LYS A 109 -3.89 -3.19 7.55
C LYS A 109 -5.19 -2.90 6.79
N GLY A 110 -5.23 -1.76 6.11
CA GLY A 110 -6.40 -1.33 5.37
C GLY A 110 -6.65 -2.17 4.12
N ARG A 111 -7.84 -2.00 3.55
CA ARG A 111 -8.31 -2.67 2.34
C ARG A 111 -7.36 -2.57 1.14
N MET A 112 -6.55 -1.52 1.05
CA MET A 112 -5.52 -1.38 0.01
C MET A 112 -4.61 -2.62 -0.11
N TYR A 113 -4.30 -3.29 1.00
CA TYR A 113 -3.48 -4.51 0.97
C TYR A 113 -4.26 -5.72 0.44
N GLU A 114 -5.57 -5.80 0.68
CA GLU A 114 -6.44 -6.83 0.11
C GLU A 114 -6.61 -6.63 -1.39
N ASP A 115 -6.78 -5.39 -1.84
CA ASP A 115 -6.91 -5.05 -3.25
C ASP A 115 -5.65 -5.44 -4.04
N ILE A 116 -4.45 -5.26 -3.47
CA ILE A 116 -3.17 -5.70 -4.07
C ILE A 116 -3.16 -7.23 -4.27
N VAL A 117 -3.57 -8.00 -3.26
CA VAL A 117 -3.65 -9.47 -3.34
C VAL A 117 -4.69 -9.90 -4.38
N ASN A 118 -5.85 -9.24 -4.41
CA ASN A 118 -6.90 -9.51 -5.38
C ASN A 118 -6.49 -9.20 -6.83
N CYS A 119 -5.51 -8.31 -7.03
CA CYS A 119 -4.89 -8.04 -8.32
C CYS A 119 -3.87 -9.10 -8.76
N GLY A 120 -3.81 -10.26 -8.10
CA GLY A 120 -2.97 -11.39 -8.48
C GLY A 120 -1.63 -11.48 -7.74
N ALA A 121 -1.40 -10.62 -6.73
CA ALA A 121 -0.24 -10.76 -5.87
C ALA A 121 -0.41 -11.97 -4.94
N VAL A 122 0.67 -12.73 -4.75
CA VAL A 122 0.69 -13.81 -3.76
C VAL A 122 0.60 -13.18 -2.39
N LEU A 123 -0.25 -13.73 -1.52
CA LEU A 123 -0.30 -13.31 -0.13
C LEU A 123 1.10 -13.50 0.46
N ASP A 124 1.72 -12.43 0.96
CA ASP A 124 3.06 -12.39 1.56
C ASP A 124 3.03 -11.80 3.00
N THR A 125 4.18 -11.73 3.68
CA THR A 125 4.27 -11.22 5.07
C THR A 125 3.91 -9.73 5.18
N PHE A 126 4.11 -8.96 4.12
CA PHE A 126 3.79 -7.53 4.01
C PHE A 126 2.34 -7.27 3.54
N SER A 127 1.73 -8.16 2.76
CA SER A 127 0.36 -7.99 2.26
C SER A 127 -0.72 -8.62 3.14
N THR A 128 -0.38 -9.58 4.02
CA THR A 128 -1.38 -10.16 4.91
C THR A 128 -1.94 -9.17 5.93
N THR A 129 -3.28 -9.12 6.02
CA THR A 129 -4.08 -8.30 6.96
C THR A 129 -4.36 -9.04 8.28
N ASP A 130 -4.28 -10.37 8.29
CA ASP A 130 -4.55 -11.19 9.48
C ASP A 130 -3.29 -11.26 10.38
N PRO A 131 -3.38 -10.84 11.66
CA PRO A 131 -2.24 -10.88 12.58
C PRO A 131 -1.71 -12.30 12.83
N GLU A 132 -2.54 -13.34 12.84
CA GLU A 132 -2.10 -14.71 13.11
C GLU A 132 -1.30 -15.27 11.93
N ILE A 133 -1.78 -15.04 10.70
CA ILE A 133 -1.03 -15.40 9.48
C ILE A 133 0.28 -14.60 9.41
N ASN A 134 0.25 -13.31 9.77
CA ASN A 134 1.45 -12.48 9.82
C ASN A 134 2.50 -13.05 10.81
N LYS A 135 2.05 -13.42 12.01
CA LYS A 135 2.89 -14.01 13.06
C LYS A 135 3.52 -15.33 12.62
N LEU A 136 2.73 -16.21 12.00
CA LEU A 136 3.22 -17.48 11.46
C LEU A 136 4.33 -17.25 10.42
N ARG A 137 4.11 -16.33 9.47
CA ARG A 137 5.06 -16.06 8.39
C ARG A 137 6.32 -15.36 8.86
N ARG A 138 6.20 -14.41 9.80
CA ARG A 138 7.36 -13.79 10.46
C ARG A 138 8.23 -14.84 11.15
N ARG A 139 7.61 -15.85 11.77
CA ARG A 139 8.35 -16.97 12.38
C ARG A 139 9.09 -17.80 11.33
N GLN A 140 8.49 -18.04 10.16
CA GLN A 140 9.13 -18.81 9.08
C GLN A 140 10.38 -18.11 8.52
N ILE A 141 10.33 -16.79 8.31
CA ILE A 141 11.47 -16.03 7.77
C ILE A 141 12.45 -15.55 8.84
N GLY A 142 12.08 -15.64 10.13
CA GLY A 142 12.85 -15.03 11.22
C GLY A 142 14.28 -15.59 11.35
N ASP A 143 14.48 -16.87 11.05
CA ASP A 143 15.80 -17.51 11.13
C ASP A 143 16.76 -17.02 10.04
N ALA A 144 16.25 -16.65 8.86
CA ALA A 144 17.03 -16.06 7.78
C ALA A 144 17.65 -14.71 8.18
N PHE A 145 17.00 -13.98 9.09
CA PHE A 145 17.47 -12.70 9.64
C PHE A 145 18.10 -12.84 11.03
N SER A 146 18.41 -14.06 11.48
CA SER A 146 19.14 -14.27 12.74
C SER A 146 20.60 -13.83 12.60
N MET A 147 21.22 -13.40 13.71
CA MET A 147 22.64 -13.01 13.70
C MET A 147 23.56 -14.12 13.16
N ARG A 148 23.25 -15.38 13.48
CA ARG A 148 24.01 -16.54 13.00
C ARG A 148 23.97 -16.62 11.48
N THR A 149 22.78 -16.55 10.89
CA THR A 149 22.62 -16.62 9.44
C THR A 149 23.25 -15.40 8.76
N MET A 150 23.09 -14.20 9.34
CA MET A 150 23.72 -12.98 8.81
C MET A 150 25.25 -13.07 8.75
N CYS A 151 25.90 -13.58 9.80
CA CYS A 151 27.36 -13.79 9.78
C CYS A 151 27.78 -14.81 8.71
N ASN A 152 26.97 -15.84 8.45
CA ASN A 152 27.29 -16.85 7.43
C ASN A 152 27.18 -16.30 6.00
N VAL A 153 26.29 -15.34 5.74
CA VAL A 153 26.10 -14.75 4.40
C VAL A 153 26.91 -13.47 4.18
N GLU A 154 27.51 -12.91 5.23
CA GLU A 154 28.26 -11.64 5.16
C GLU A 154 29.38 -11.68 4.13
N SER A 155 30.23 -12.72 4.16
CA SER A 155 31.31 -12.89 3.19
C SER A 155 30.79 -12.96 1.76
N LEU A 156 29.71 -13.71 1.54
CA LEU A 156 29.09 -13.84 0.23
C LEU A 156 28.57 -12.50 -0.30
N VAL A 157 27.93 -11.69 0.53
CA VAL A 157 27.41 -10.37 0.15
C VAL A 157 28.55 -9.43 -0.21
N VAL A 158 29.64 -9.44 0.55
CA VAL A 158 30.83 -8.61 0.28
C VAL A 158 31.48 -9.06 -1.03
N ASP A 159 31.69 -10.35 -1.22
CA ASP A 159 32.40 -10.89 -2.39
C ASP A 159 31.58 -10.72 -3.68
N THR A 160 30.31 -11.11 -3.68
CA THR A 160 29.44 -11.07 -4.86
C THR A 160 28.86 -9.68 -5.14
N GLY A 161 28.77 -8.84 -4.11
CA GLY A 161 28.26 -7.48 -4.21
C GLY A 161 29.39 -6.47 -4.41
N VAL A 162 30.05 -6.11 -3.31
CA VAL A 162 30.99 -4.99 -3.25
C VAL A 162 32.25 -5.28 -4.07
N SER A 163 32.91 -6.41 -3.85
CA SER A 163 34.16 -6.75 -4.54
C SER A 163 33.95 -6.91 -6.04
N SER A 164 32.88 -7.59 -6.46
CA SER A 164 32.48 -7.72 -7.87
C SER A 164 32.22 -6.36 -8.53
N LEU A 165 31.52 -5.47 -7.83
CA LEU A 165 31.24 -4.12 -8.31
C LEU A 165 32.52 -3.30 -8.50
N MET A 166 33.41 -3.31 -7.50
CA MET A 166 34.70 -2.61 -7.56
C MET A 166 35.55 -3.13 -8.73
N ASN A 167 35.66 -4.45 -8.88
CA ASN A 167 36.38 -5.06 -10.01
C ASN A 167 35.80 -4.65 -11.38
N THR A 168 34.48 -4.54 -11.48
CA THR A 168 33.81 -4.09 -12.70
C THR A 168 34.19 -2.65 -13.03
N TRP A 169 34.14 -1.76 -12.04
CA TRP A 169 34.52 -0.36 -12.21
C TRP A 169 36.02 -0.18 -12.52
N ASP A 170 36.89 -0.92 -11.84
CA ASP A 170 38.33 -0.90 -12.11
C ASP A 170 38.65 -1.39 -13.53
N SER A 171 37.91 -2.40 -14.02
CA SER A 171 38.01 -2.86 -15.41
C SER A 171 37.57 -1.80 -16.42
N ASP A 172 36.54 -1.01 -16.09
CA ASP A 172 36.05 0.04 -16.98
C ASP A 172 36.99 1.26 -16.99
N ILE A 173 37.55 1.63 -15.83
CA ILE A 173 38.56 2.69 -15.69
C ILE A 173 39.83 2.34 -16.47
N SER A 174 40.32 1.11 -16.34
CA SER A 174 41.53 0.66 -17.05
C SER A 174 41.36 0.63 -18.58
N LYS A 175 40.16 0.36 -19.10
CA LYS A 175 39.86 0.42 -20.54
C LYS A 175 39.76 1.85 -21.09
N GLN A 176 39.32 2.80 -20.27
CA GLN A 176 39.01 4.17 -20.70
C GLN A 176 40.14 5.19 -20.42
N GLY A 177 41.22 4.77 -19.75
CA GLY A 177 42.46 5.55 -19.63
C GLY A 177 42.37 6.68 -18.60
N GLU A 178 42.23 6.30 -17.33
CA GLU A 178 42.22 7.11 -16.08
C GLU A 178 40.85 7.48 -15.51
N ALA A 179 39.79 7.65 -16.32
CA ALA A 179 38.46 7.94 -15.82
C ALA A 179 37.37 7.23 -16.64
N ALA A 180 36.40 6.61 -15.96
CA ALA A 180 35.24 6.00 -16.59
C ALA A 180 33.94 6.70 -16.18
N ARG A 181 33.04 6.90 -17.14
CA ARG A 181 31.67 7.36 -16.86
C ARG A 181 30.79 6.14 -16.62
N VAL A 182 30.37 5.94 -15.38
CA VAL A 182 29.54 4.78 -15.00
C VAL A 182 28.12 5.19 -14.64
N ASN A 183 27.16 4.34 -14.99
CA ASN A 183 25.77 4.48 -14.55
C ASN A 183 25.59 3.84 -13.17
N TYR A 184 25.68 4.68 -12.12
CA TYR A 184 25.48 4.26 -10.73
C TYR A 184 24.17 3.47 -10.56
N PHE A 185 23.05 3.95 -11.08
CA PHE A 185 21.75 3.29 -10.89
C PHE A 185 21.77 1.84 -11.39
N TYR A 186 22.32 1.63 -12.59
CA TYR A 186 22.41 0.30 -13.17
C TYR A 186 23.37 -0.61 -12.38
N SER A 187 24.57 -0.11 -12.05
CA SER A 187 25.56 -0.90 -11.34
C SER A 187 25.10 -1.33 -9.94
N PHE A 188 24.44 -0.44 -9.18
CA PHE A 188 23.88 -0.79 -7.88
C PHE A 188 22.69 -1.73 -7.98
N HIS A 189 21.85 -1.57 -9.01
CA HIS A 189 20.74 -2.49 -9.24
C HIS A 189 21.23 -3.91 -9.56
N CYS A 190 22.26 -4.04 -10.42
CA CYS A 190 22.90 -5.32 -10.70
C CYS A 190 23.52 -5.92 -9.44
N MET A 191 24.28 -5.14 -8.66
CA MET A 191 24.88 -5.60 -7.41
C MET A 191 23.83 -6.12 -6.41
N ALA A 192 22.72 -5.42 -6.22
CA ALA A 192 21.64 -5.84 -5.33
C ALA A 192 20.97 -7.12 -5.83
N THR A 193 20.79 -7.26 -7.15
CA THR A 193 20.18 -8.44 -7.76
C THR A 193 21.09 -9.66 -7.68
N THR A 194 22.40 -9.52 -7.92
CA THR A 194 23.35 -10.63 -7.84
C THR A 194 23.53 -11.10 -6.41
N SER A 195 23.70 -10.18 -5.46
CA SER A 195 23.86 -10.52 -4.04
C SER A 195 22.63 -11.25 -3.48
N SER A 196 21.42 -10.79 -3.81
CA SER A 196 20.17 -11.44 -3.39
C SER A 196 19.97 -12.82 -4.03
N ALA A 197 20.33 -12.99 -5.31
CA ALA A 197 20.28 -14.28 -5.98
C ALA A 197 21.28 -15.28 -5.37
N SER A 198 22.52 -14.84 -5.10
CA SER A 198 23.54 -15.67 -4.46
C SER A 198 23.15 -16.10 -3.04
N CYS A 199 22.55 -15.21 -2.24
CA CYS A 199 22.10 -15.56 -0.90
C CYS A 199 20.97 -16.60 -0.91
N SER A 200 20.04 -16.49 -1.86
CA SER A 200 18.93 -17.45 -2.00
C SER A 200 19.44 -18.87 -2.31
N LEU A 201 20.44 -18.98 -3.20
CA LEU A 201 21.02 -20.27 -3.58
C LEU A 201 21.75 -20.98 -2.41
N VAL A 202 22.29 -20.21 -1.46
CA VAL A 202 22.97 -20.76 -0.28
C VAL A 202 21.97 -21.25 0.78
N GLN A 203 20.79 -20.64 0.86
CA GLN A 203 19.73 -21.07 1.77
C GLN A 203 19.03 -22.38 1.34
N ASP A 204 19.10 -22.73 0.05
CA ASP A 204 18.53 -23.98 -0.50
C ASP A 204 19.46 -25.21 -0.34
N LEU A 205 20.70 -25.02 0.14
CA LEU A 205 21.61 -26.13 0.43
C LEU A 205 21.24 -26.78 1.77
N PRO A 206 21.00 -28.11 1.81
CA PRO A 206 20.79 -28.80 3.08
C PRO A 206 22.06 -28.69 3.92
N LEU A 207 21.92 -28.24 5.17
CA LEU A 207 22.97 -28.25 6.20
C LEU A 207 23.52 -29.66 6.44
#